data_AF-A0A0K2VFW8-F1
#
_entry.id   AF-A0A0K2VFW8-F1
#
_cell.length_a   1.000
_cell.length_b   1.000
_cell.length_c   1.000
_cell.angle_alpha   90.00
_cell.angle_beta   90.00
_cell.angle_gamma   90.00
#
_symmetry.space_group_name_H-M   'P 1'
#
loop_
_entity.id
_entity.type
_entity.pdbx_description
1 polymer ?
#
loop_
_entity_poly.entity_id
_entity_poly.type
_entity_poly.pdbx_seq_one_letter_code
_entity_poly.pdbx_strand_id
1 'polypeptide(L)'
;WILNENNWYFRDGSPEVCGNASGARPCPTGYSCLQHIGDNPNFGYTSFDNLLWSMLTTFQLITLDYWENVYNMIVATGGPMHVIFFTIVVFFGSFYLINLMLAVVAMSYEEEAEAVNLV
;
A
#
# COMPACT_ATOMS: atom_id res chain seq x y z
N TRP A 1 -5.12 1.50 -30.25
CA TRP A 1 -3.96 0.58 -30.18
C TRP A 1 -3.49 0.38 -28.73
N ILE A 2 -3.38 1.43 -27.91
CA ILE A 2 -3.01 1.35 -26.48
C ILE A 2 -3.98 0.56 -25.59
N LEU A 3 -5.27 0.50 -25.93
CA LEU A 3 -6.30 -0.24 -25.16
C LEU A 3 -6.32 -1.74 -25.44
N ASN A 4 -5.51 -2.24 -26.38
CA ASN A 4 -5.44 -3.67 -26.67
C ASN A 4 -4.42 -4.31 -25.72
N GLU A 5 -4.90 -5.13 -24.78
CA GLU A 5 -4.11 -5.80 -23.75
C GLU A 5 -2.98 -6.66 -24.33
N ASN A 6 -3.13 -7.20 -25.55
CA ASN A 6 -2.08 -7.98 -26.21
C ASN A 6 -0.79 -7.18 -26.48
N ASN A 7 -0.86 -5.84 -26.43
CA ASN A 7 0.29 -4.96 -26.63
C ASN A 7 0.98 -4.59 -25.30
N TRP A 8 0.47 -5.06 -24.16
CA TRP A 8 1.02 -4.75 -22.85
C TRP A 8 2.10 -5.75 -22.47
N TYR A 9 3.03 -5.30 -21.64
CA TYR A 9 4.07 -6.17 -21.10
C TYR A 9 3.57 -6.85 -19.83
N PHE A 10 3.57 -8.19 -19.84
CA PHE A 10 3.18 -9.00 -18.69
C PHE A 10 4.40 -9.62 -18.03
N ARG A 11 4.43 -9.59 -16.70
CA ARG A 11 5.37 -10.34 -15.88
C ARG A 11 4.57 -11.20 -14.91
N ASP A 12 4.92 -12.49 -14.85
CA ASP A 12 4.27 -13.47 -13.97
C ASP A 12 2.73 -13.52 -14.11
N GLY A 13 2.23 -13.33 -15.33
CA GLY A 13 0.80 -13.37 -15.65
C GLY A 13 0.01 -12.09 -15.32
N SER A 14 0.67 -11.02 -14.88
CA SER A 14 0.04 -9.72 -14.59
C SER A 14 0.70 -8.57 -15.37
N PRO A 15 -0.03 -7.51 -15.74
CA PRO A 15 0.56 -6.32 -16.35
C PRO A 15 1.61 -5.71 -15.41
N GLU A 16 2.82 -5.48 -15.92
CA GLU A 16 3.88 -4.91 -15.09
C GLU A 16 3.77 -3.39 -14.98
N VAL A 17 3.80 -2.88 -13.75
CA VAL A 17 3.86 -1.44 -13.48
C VAL A 17 5.25 -0.87 -13.76
N CYS A 18 5.30 0.33 -14.33
CA CYS A 18 6.52 1.02 -14.74
C CYS A 18 6.47 2.51 -14.38
N GLY A 19 7.60 3.21 -14.52
CA GLY A 19 7.67 4.65 -14.31
C GLY A 19 8.70 5.34 -15.19
N ASN A 20 8.42 6.61 -15.52
CA ASN A 20 9.36 7.49 -16.25
C ASN A 20 10.20 8.37 -15.30
N ALA A 21 9.99 8.27 -13.99
CA ALA A 21 10.75 9.03 -13.00
C ALA A 21 12.18 8.45 -12.82
N SER A 22 13.13 9.30 -12.41
CA SER A 22 14.49 8.86 -12.12
C SER A 22 14.49 7.82 -11.00
N GLY A 23 15.05 6.63 -11.27
CA GLY A 23 15.07 5.51 -10.33
C GLY A 23 13.78 4.69 -10.25
N ALA A 24 12.75 5.02 -11.04
CA ALA A 24 11.61 4.14 -11.24
C ALA A 24 11.98 2.95 -12.15
N ARG A 25 11.12 1.93 -12.21
CA ARG A 25 11.33 0.74 -13.01
C ARG A 25 11.18 1.07 -14.50
N PRO A 26 12.25 0.91 -15.31
CA PRO A 26 12.18 1.14 -16.74
C PRO A 26 11.44 -0.01 -17.44
N CYS A 27 10.79 0.32 -18.57
CA CYS A 27 10.25 -0.69 -19.47
C CYS A 27 11.36 -1.41 -20.26
N PRO A 28 11.13 -2.66 -20.71
CA PRO A 28 12.02 -3.35 -21.63
C PRO A 28 12.09 -2.65 -23.00
N THR A 29 13.11 -2.99 -23.80
CA THR A 29 13.31 -2.44 -25.14
C THR A 29 12.09 -2.65 -26.04
N GLY A 30 11.65 -1.60 -26.72
CA GLY A 30 10.46 -1.62 -27.57
C GLY A 30 9.15 -1.29 -26.85
N TYR A 31 9.18 -1.13 -25.52
CA TYR A 31 8.03 -0.70 -24.73
C TYR A 31 8.23 0.72 -24.19
N SER A 32 7.12 1.40 -23.91
CA SER A 32 7.12 2.75 -23.34
C SER A 32 6.11 2.80 -22.20
N CYS A 33 6.47 3.46 -21.11
CA CYS A 33 5.59 3.55 -19.96
C CYS A 33 4.52 4.62 -20.18
N LEU A 34 3.26 4.22 -20.12
CA LEU A 34 2.08 5.07 -20.30
C LEU A 34 1.24 5.06 -19.03
N GLN A 35 0.76 6.22 -18.62
CA GLN A 35 -0.09 6.39 -17.44
C GLN A 35 -1.57 6.20 -17.83
N HIS A 36 -2.40 5.79 -16.86
CA HIS A 36 -3.85 5.64 -17.01
C HIS A 36 -4.29 4.68 -18.14
N ILE A 37 -3.49 3.65 -18.42
CA ILE A 37 -3.82 2.58 -19.36
C ILE A 37 -3.98 1.28 -18.58
N GLY A 38 -5.15 0.66 -18.71
CA GLY A 38 -5.51 -0.58 -18.02
C GLY A 38 -6.04 -0.38 -16.61
N ASP A 39 -6.37 -1.50 -15.99
CA ASP A 39 -6.93 -1.53 -14.65
C ASP A 39 -5.85 -1.41 -13.58
N ASN A 40 -6.25 -0.89 -12.43
CA ASN A 40 -5.37 -0.80 -11.27
C ASN A 40 -5.01 -2.21 -10.74
N PRO A 41 -3.83 -2.39 -10.10
CA PRO A 41 -3.41 -3.68 -9.57
C PRO A 41 -4.40 -4.30 -8.58
N ASN A 42 -4.30 -5.61 -8.38
CA ASN A 42 -5.13 -6.37 -7.45
C ASN A 42 -6.64 -6.17 -7.72
N PHE A 43 -7.07 -6.40 -8.97
CA PHE A 43 -8.47 -6.24 -9.42
C PHE A 43 -9.04 -4.84 -9.20
N GLY A 44 -8.19 -3.81 -9.24
CA GLY A 44 -8.57 -2.42 -9.06
C GLY A 44 -8.60 -1.94 -7.61
N TYR A 45 -8.34 -2.81 -6.64
CA TYR A 45 -8.44 -2.47 -5.21
C TYR A 45 -7.25 -1.66 -4.69
N THR A 46 -6.08 -1.80 -5.30
CA THR A 46 -4.88 -1.05 -4.89
C THR A 46 -4.72 0.20 -5.77
N SER A 47 -5.19 1.34 -5.27
CA SER A 47 -5.09 2.62 -5.99
C SER A 47 -5.15 3.85 -5.07
N PHE A 48 -4.66 4.98 -5.57
CA PHE A 48 -4.74 6.29 -4.91
C PHE A 48 -5.58 7.31 -5.70
N ASP A 49 -6.30 6.86 -6.73
CA ASP A 49 -7.04 7.74 -7.65
C ASP A 49 -8.33 8.30 -7.04
N ASN A 50 -8.90 7.59 -6.07
CA ASN A 50 -10.14 7.96 -5.39
C ASN A 50 -9.94 7.98 -3.88
N LEU A 51 -10.69 8.83 -3.19
CA LEU A 51 -10.56 9.00 -1.74
C LEU A 51 -10.81 7.70 -0.95
N LEU A 52 -11.83 6.91 -1.32
CA LEU A 52 -12.15 5.70 -0.56
C LEU A 52 -11.10 4.59 -0.78
N TRP A 53 -10.62 4.42 -2.02
CA TRP A 53 -9.57 3.46 -2.34
C TRP A 53 -8.23 3.85 -1.74
N SER A 54 -7.93 5.16 -1.69
CA SER A 54 -6.72 5.65 -1.03
C SER A 54 -6.79 5.45 0.48
N MET A 55 -7.96 5.66 1.11
CA MET A 55 -8.17 5.35 2.53
C MET A 55 -8.00 3.85 2.80
N LEU A 56 -8.58 2.97 1.98
CA LEU A 56 -8.44 1.52 2.13
C LEU A 56 -6.98 1.09 2.00
N THR A 57 -6.30 1.54 0.95
CA THR A 57 -4.87 1.24 0.71
C THR A 57 -4.01 1.80 1.86
N THR A 58 -4.31 3.00 2.36
CA THR A 58 -3.59 3.58 3.51
C THR A 58 -3.84 2.81 4.79
N PHE A 59 -5.08 2.36 5.03
CA PHE A 59 -5.40 1.51 6.17
C PHE A 59 -4.59 0.21 6.12
N GLN A 60 -4.53 -0.44 4.96
CA GLN A 60 -3.69 -1.61 4.72
C GLN A 60 -2.21 -1.36 5.06
N LEU A 61 -1.66 -0.17 4.71
CA LEU A 61 -0.29 0.21 5.07
C LEU A 61 -0.11 0.38 6.59
N ILE A 62 -1.09 0.98 7.27
CA ILE A 62 -1.02 1.22 8.71
C ILE A 62 -1.10 -0.09 9.50
N THR A 63 -1.92 -1.04 9.05
CA THR A 63 -2.07 -2.36 9.69
C THR A 63 -0.95 -3.33 9.32
N LEU A 64 -0.03 -2.94 8.42
CA LEU A 64 1.07 -3.78 7.91
C LEU A 64 0.59 -5.07 7.23
N ASP A 65 -0.57 -5.03 6.58
CA ASP A 65 -1.14 -6.20 5.90
C ASP A 65 -0.72 -6.23 4.42
N TYR A 66 0.22 -7.11 4.08
CA TYR A 66 0.77 -7.24 2.71
C TYR A 66 1.23 -5.89 2.10
N TRP A 67 1.73 -5.00 2.97
CA TRP A 67 2.08 -3.62 2.63
C TRP A 67 3.29 -3.53 1.69
N GLU A 68 4.17 -4.53 1.71
CA GLU A 68 5.37 -4.61 0.88
C GLU A 68 5.04 -4.71 -0.62
N ASN A 69 3.89 -5.29 -0.96
CA ASN A 69 3.40 -5.35 -2.33
C ASN A 69 3.08 -3.95 -2.86
N VAL A 70 2.31 -3.18 -2.10
CA VAL A 70 1.97 -1.78 -2.40
C VAL A 70 3.24 -0.92 -2.44
N TYR A 71 4.15 -1.11 -1.48
CA TYR A 71 5.45 -0.43 -1.45
C TYR A 71 6.26 -0.67 -2.74
N ASN A 72 6.41 -1.94 -3.13
CA ASN A 72 7.17 -2.29 -4.32
C ASN A 72 6.53 -1.72 -5.60
N MET A 73 5.21 -1.68 -5.69
CA MET A 73 4.49 -1.06 -6.82
C MET A 73 4.73 0.45 -6.88
N ILE A 74 4.56 1.17 -5.76
CA ILE A 74 4.72 2.63 -5.74
C ILE A 74 6.16 3.04 -6.00
N VAL A 75 7.14 2.34 -5.44
CA VAL A 75 8.57 2.63 -5.73
C VAL A 75 8.91 2.28 -7.18
N ALA A 76 8.34 1.21 -7.73
CA ALA A 76 8.54 0.87 -9.14
C ALA A 76 7.94 1.91 -10.11
N THR A 77 6.84 2.57 -9.78
CA THR A 77 6.20 3.57 -10.64
C THR A 77 6.71 4.99 -10.40
N GLY A 78 6.84 5.38 -9.14
CA GLY A 78 7.18 6.74 -8.71
C GLY A 78 8.65 6.97 -8.39
N GLY A 79 9.45 5.89 -8.28
CA GLY A 79 10.86 5.96 -7.92
C GLY A 79 11.12 6.05 -6.40
N PRO A 80 12.40 6.06 -6.00
CA PRO A 80 12.84 5.83 -4.61
C PRO A 80 12.50 6.96 -3.63
N MET A 81 12.15 8.16 -4.10
CA MET A 81 11.78 9.26 -3.20
C MET A 81 10.52 8.95 -2.37
N HIS A 82 9.64 8.08 -2.88
CA HIS A 82 8.42 7.66 -2.19
C HIS A 82 8.68 6.83 -0.93
N VAL A 83 9.91 6.33 -0.72
CA VAL A 83 10.30 5.65 0.52
C VAL A 83 10.03 6.52 1.74
N ILE A 84 10.23 7.84 1.64
CA ILE A 84 9.97 8.78 2.74
C ILE A 84 8.50 8.78 3.16
N PHE A 85 7.58 8.73 2.20
CA PHE A 85 6.14 8.64 2.46
C PHE A 85 5.81 7.36 3.26
N PHE A 86 6.32 6.22 2.81
CA PHE A 86 6.11 4.94 3.50
C PHE A 86 6.71 4.95 4.90
N THR A 87 7.93 5.48 5.08
CA THR A 87 8.55 5.58 6.41
C THR A 87 7.66 6.35 7.37
N ILE A 88 7.09 7.49 6.96
CA ILE A 88 6.22 8.28 7.83
C ILE A 88 4.94 7.52 8.16
N VAL A 89 4.24 6.99 7.15
CA VAL A 89 2.95 6.32 7.35
C VAL A 89 3.09 5.03 8.15
N VAL A 90 4.07 4.19 7.81
CA VAL A 90 4.31 2.91 8.49
C VAL A 90 4.81 3.15 9.91
N PHE A 91 5.81 4.00 10.10
CA PHE A 91 6.41 4.19 11.43
C PHE A 91 5.44 4.86 12.39
N PHE A 92 4.88 6.02 12.02
CA PHE A 92 3.98 6.75 12.91
C PHE A 92 2.59 6.12 12.98
N GLY A 93 2.06 5.59 11.88
CA GLY A 93 0.74 4.97 11.85
C GLY A 93 0.67 3.70 12.68
N SER A 94 1.58 2.74 12.44
CA SER A 94 1.57 1.47 13.18
C SER A 94 1.91 1.66 14.65
N PHE A 95 2.91 2.49 14.97
CA PHE A 95 3.29 2.76 16.37
C PHE A 95 2.14 3.43 17.12
N TYR A 96 1.46 4.39 16.52
CA TYR A 96 0.32 5.06 17.15
C TYR A 96 -0.85 4.09 17.38
N LEU A 97 -1.22 3.29 16.38
CA LEU A 97 -2.31 2.32 16.54
C LEU A 97 -2.00 1.23 17.57
N ILE A 98 -0.78 0.69 17.58
CA ILE A 98 -0.38 -0.32 18.57
C ILE A 98 -0.46 0.27 19.99
N ASN A 99 0.04 1.49 20.20
CA ASN A 99 -0.01 2.13 21.52
C ASN A 99 -1.44 2.44 21.96
N LEU A 100 -2.32 2.85 21.05
CA LEU A 100 -3.74 3.02 21.35
C LEU A 100 -4.41 1.69 21.71
N MET A 101 -4.15 0.63 20.95
CA MET A 101 -4.69 -0.70 21.23
C MET A 101 -4.22 -1.22 22.59
N LEU A 102 -2.92 -1.08 22.89
CA LEU A 102 -2.35 -1.48 24.18
C LEU A 102 -2.98 -0.70 25.34
N ALA A 103 -3.20 0.61 25.19
CA ALA A 103 -3.84 1.43 26.20
C ALA A 103 -5.29 0.96 26.47
N VAL A 104 -6.07 0.69 25.43
CA VAL A 104 -7.46 0.21 25.58
C VAL A 104 -7.49 -1.17 26.25
N VAL A 105 -6.63 -2.07 25.80
CA VAL A 105 -6.52 -3.42 26.35
C VAL A 105 -6.12 -3.39 27.83
N ALA A 106 -5.16 -2.53 28.20
CA ALA A 106 -4.75 -2.34 29.59
C ALA A 106 -5.91 -1.85 30.47
N MET A 107 -6.63 -0.82 30.03
CA MET A 107 -7.79 -0.30 30.78
C MET A 107 -8.87 -1.37 30.99
N SER A 108 -9.16 -2.19 29.97
CA SER A 108 -10.13 -3.28 30.13
C SER A 108 -9.65 -4.37 31.11
N TYR A 109 -8.36 -4.71 31.11
CA TYR A 109 -7.84 -5.70 32.05
C TYR A 109 -7.83 -5.19 33.50
N GLU A 110 -7.59 -3.89 33.71
CA GLU A 110 -7.69 -3.27 35.03
C GLU A 110 -9.13 -3.32 35.57
N GLU A 111 -10.13 -2.99 34.74
CA GLU A 111 -11.55 -3.02 35.10
C GLU A 111 -12.03 -4.44 35.50
N GLU A 112 -11.62 -5.46 34.72
CA GLU A 112 -11.94 -6.86 35.02
C GLU A 112 -11.22 -7.36 36.29
N ALA A 113 -9.97 -6.95 36.53
CA ALA A 113 -9.23 -7.33 37.72
C ALA A 113 -9.83 -6.73 39.01
N GLU A 114 -10.32 -5.49 38.94
CA GLU A 114 -11.08 -4.89 40.05
C GLU A 114 -12.40 -5.61 40.30
N ALA A 115 -13.13 -5.98 39.24
CA ALA A 115 -14.40 -6.71 39.36
C ALA A 115 -14.23 -8.10 40.00
N VAL A 116 -13.17 -8.85 39.64
CA VAL A 116 -12.88 -10.16 40.25
C VAL A 116 -12.46 -10.05 41.72
N ASN A 117 -11.71 -9.01 42.11
CA ASN A 117 -11.29 -8.82 43.51
C ASN A 117 -12.44 -8.43 44.46
N LEU A 118 -13.61 -8.04 43.92
CA LEU A 118 -14.82 -7.72 44.69
C LEU A 118 -15.74 -8.94 44.91
N VAL A 119 -15.41 -10.12 44.36
CA VAL A 119 -16.12 -11.40 44.54
C VAL A 119 -15.38 -12.29 45.54
#